data_AF-A0A4S8RRA8-F1
#
_entry.id   AF-A0A4S8RRA8-F1
#
_cell.length_a   1.000
_cell.length_b   1.000
_cell.length_c   1.000
_cell.angle_alpha   90.00
_cell.angle_beta   90.00
_cell.angle_gamma   90.00
#
_symmetry.space_group_name_H-M   'P 1'
#
loop_
_entity.id
_entity.type
_entity.pdbx_description
1 polymer ?
#
loop_
_entity_poly.entity_id
_entity_poly.type
_entity_poly.pdbx_seq_one_letter_code
_entity_poly.pdbx_strand_id
1 'polypeptide(L)'
;MHKIILLISLFILQNLFGQDDFEKIKLHLQSFDYVQELKSLRGKKFGSFETLVITDLLKRKLDFGYEHHRYILLPVSGNELRLNILVKNDSIIHGWLSYFNSVKKRHSHISEFKSDPIVVEDYVHRHNKFYKSKLGVIDFQEQLIEEYLVGFGCGYTGRDTSPKTKESMGWVKQRKKHKLNGNLISFSPELQTLGAMGLMSLNKLNDEQNRIIQHLLQRNSVINSCLADIYGMGETFSERINRNNNKTLKTLFNIK
;
A
#
# COMPACT_ATOMS: atom_id res chain seq x y z
N MET A 1 40.70 1.31 22.60
CA MET A 1 40.64 1.56 21.14
C MET A 1 40.45 0.31 20.30
N HIS A 2 41.24 -0.78 20.47
CA HIS A 2 41.12 -1.99 19.63
C HIS A 2 39.73 -2.66 19.66
N LYS A 3 39.06 -2.74 20.81
CA LYS A 3 37.70 -3.30 20.91
C LYS A 3 36.63 -2.48 20.16
N ILE A 4 36.79 -1.15 20.09
CA ILE A 4 35.86 -0.26 19.38
C ILE A 4 36.04 -0.40 17.87
N ILE A 5 37.28 -0.53 17.39
CA ILE A 5 37.60 -0.75 15.97
C ILE A 5 37.07 -2.12 15.50
N LEU A 6 37.16 -3.15 16.35
CA LEU A 6 36.62 -4.48 16.04
C LEU A 6 35.07 -4.48 15.97
N LEU A 7 34.41 -3.76 16.88
CA LEU A 7 32.95 -3.58 16.86
C LEU A 7 32.48 -2.78 15.64
N ILE A 8 33.20 -1.71 15.27
CA ILE A 8 32.88 -0.91 14.08
C ILE A 8 33.08 -1.73 12.79
N SER A 9 34.16 -2.52 12.70
CA SER A 9 34.41 -3.38 11.51
C SER A 9 33.40 -4.52 11.37
N LEU A 10 32.99 -5.15 12.47
CA LEU A 10 31.89 -6.14 12.46
C LEU A 10 30.56 -5.53 12.01
N PHE A 11 30.26 -4.30 12.46
CA PHE A 11 29.05 -3.58 12.05
C PHE A 11 29.09 -3.19 10.56
N ILE A 12 30.26 -2.78 10.04
CA ILE A 12 30.44 -2.45 8.62
C ILE A 12 30.30 -3.71 7.74
N LEU A 13 30.88 -4.83 8.15
CA LEU A 13 30.79 -6.10 7.42
C LEU A 13 29.34 -6.61 7.34
N GLN A 14 28.59 -6.59 8.45
CA GLN A 14 27.17 -7.01 8.44
C GLN A 14 26.31 -6.14 7.53
N ASN A 15 26.56 -4.83 7.46
CA ASN A 15 25.85 -3.93 6.55
C ASN A 15 26.22 -4.18 5.07
N LEU A 16 27.48 -4.52 4.77
CA LEU A 16 27.93 -4.86 3.41
C LEU A 16 27.27 -6.15 2.87
N PHE A 17 27.17 -7.20 3.70
CA PHE A 17 26.54 -8.46 3.28
C PHE A 17 25.03 -8.32 3.02
N GLY A 18 24.30 -7.57 3.85
CA GLY A 18 22.87 -7.34 3.63
C GLY A 18 22.55 -6.49 2.39
N GLN A 19 23.43 -5.53 2.05
CA GLN A 19 23.26 -4.69 0.85
C GLN A 19 23.48 -5.51 -0.44
N ASP A 20 24.42 -6.45 -0.43
CA ASP A 20 24.70 -7.35 -1.55
C ASP A 20 23.50 -8.25 -1.88
N ASP A 21 22.82 -8.78 -0.86
CA ASP A 21 21.68 -9.67 -1.09
C ASP A 21 20.43 -8.97 -1.63
N PHE A 22 20.19 -7.73 -1.21
CA PHE A 22 19.12 -6.89 -1.77
C PHE A 22 19.31 -6.68 -3.27
N GLU A 23 20.53 -6.29 -3.69
CA GLU A 23 20.82 -6.05 -5.10
C GLU A 23 20.76 -7.36 -5.91
N LYS A 24 21.19 -8.50 -5.37
CA LYS A 24 21.02 -9.79 -6.05
C LYS A 24 19.56 -10.15 -6.29
N ILE A 25 18.69 -9.95 -5.29
CA ILE A 25 17.24 -10.19 -5.46
C ILE A 25 16.68 -9.26 -6.52
N LYS A 26 17.00 -7.96 -6.43
CA LYS A 26 16.56 -6.95 -7.39
C LYS A 26 16.99 -7.27 -8.82
N LEU A 27 18.24 -7.66 -9.03
CA LEU A 27 18.77 -8.09 -10.33
C LEU A 27 18.05 -9.33 -10.85
N HIS A 28 17.67 -10.26 -9.96
CA HIS A 28 16.89 -11.43 -10.38
C HIS A 28 15.45 -11.05 -10.75
N LEU A 29 14.84 -10.11 -10.03
CA LEU A 29 13.49 -9.61 -10.32
C LEU A 29 13.42 -8.83 -11.64
N GLN A 30 14.52 -8.19 -12.07
CA GLN A 30 14.61 -7.50 -13.36
C GLN A 30 14.32 -8.40 -14.55
N SER A 31 14.61 -9.71 -14.46
CA SER A 31 14.37 -10.64 -15.56
C SER A 31 12.92 -11.13 -15.66
N PHE A 32 12.03 -10.74 -14.74
CA PHE A 32 10.64 -11.21 -14.76
C PHE A 32 9.75 -10.29 -15.58
N ASP A 33 9.04 -10.90 -16.53
CA ASP A 33 8.03 -10.24 -17.36
C ASP A 33 6.62 -10.43 -16.82
N TYR A 34 6.40 -11.53 -16.08
CA TYR A 34 5.08 -11.93 -15.63
C TYR A 34 5.05 -12.31 -14.16
N VAL A 35 3.91 -12.07 -13.51
CA VAL A 35 3.72 -12.30 -12.08
C VAL A 35 3.96 -13.75 -11.67
N GLN A 36 3.59 -14.73 -12.51
CA GLN A 36 3.75 -16.15 -12.20
C GLN A 36 5.21 -16.56 -11.97
N GLU A 37 6.18 -15.82 -12.53
CA GLU A 37 7.60 -16.09 -12.39
C GLU A 37 8.10 -15.88 -10.96
N LEU A 38 7.39 -15.08 -10.16
CA LEU A 38 7.66 -14.89 -8.73
C LEU A 38 7.63 -16.20 -7.95
N LYS A 39 6.90 -17.22 -8.41
CA LYS A 39 6.92 -18.55 -7.77
C LYS A 39 8.31 -19.17 -7.77
N SER A 40 9.15 -18.84 -8.76
CA SER A 40 10.52 -19.35 -8.87
C SER A 40 11.48 -18.81 -7.83
N LEU A 41 11.11 -17.74 -7.10
CA LEU A 41 11.90 -17.19 -6.00
C LEU A 41 11.76 -18.02 -4.71
N ARG A 42 10.70 -18.83 -4.57
CA ARG A 42 10.48 -19.67 -3.39
C ARG A 42 11.60 -20.70 -3.28
N GLY A 43 12.24 -20.79 -2.11
CA GLY A 43 13.33 -21.75 -1.90
C GLY A 43 14.68 -21.33 -2.49
N LYS A 44 14.77 -20.22 -3.24
CA LYS A 44 16.05 -19.71 -3.72
C LYS A 44 16.84 -19.06 -2.59
N LYS A 45 18.17 -19.20 -2.67
CA LYS A 45 19.14 -18.58 -1.77
C LYS A 45 19.73 -17.34 -2.43
N PHE A 46 19.85 -16.27 -1.66
CA PHE A 46 20.46 -15.02 -2.10
C PHE A 46 21.48 -14.59 -1.06
N GLY A 47 22.74 -15.00 -1.26
CA GLY A 47 23.84 -14.84 -0.30
C GLY A 47 23.48 -15.28 1.12
N SER A 48 23.34 -14.33 2.06
CA SER A 48 23.03 -14.63 3.47
C SER A 48 21.55 -15.01 3.69
N PHE A 49 20.66 -14.72 2.73
CA PHE A 49 19.29 -15.20 2.76
C PHE A 49 19.26 -16.70 2.43
N GLU A 50 19.15 -17.54 3.47
CA GLU A 50 19.16 -19.00 3.32
C GLU A 50 17.99 -19.52 2.46
N THR A 51 16.83 -18.87 2.54
CA THR A 51 15.62 -19.19 1.76
C THR A 51 14.66 -18.01 1.81
N LEU A 52 14.04 -17.68 0.68
CA LEU A 52 12.93 -16.74 0.63
C LEU A 52 11.59 -17.46 0.74
N VAL A 53 10.81 -17.07 1.75
CA VAL A 53 9.37 -17.37 1.82
C VAL A 53 8.61 -16.21 1.20
N ILE A 54 7.67 -16.53 0.30
CA ILE A 54 6.88 -15.54 -0.44
C ILE A 54 5.42 -15.65 -0.10
N THR A 55 4.90 -14.59 0.50
CA THR A 55 3.51 -14.50 0.97
C THR A 55 2.81 -13.33 0.28
N ASP A 56 1.62 -13.59 -0.25
CA ASP A 56 0.78 -12.54 -0.84
C ASP A 56 0.24 -11.68 0.31
N LEU A 57 0.59 -10.40 0.34
CA LEU A 57 0.08 -9.47 1.34
C LEU A 57 -1.20 -8.78 0.85
N LEU A 58 -1.20 -8.39 -0.43
CA LEU A 58 -2.30 -7.66 -1.03
C LEU A 58 -2.33 -7.91 -2.53
N LYS A 59 -3.49 -8.29 -3.07
CA LYS A 59 -3.76 -8.27 -4.51
C LYS A 59 -5.06 -7.52 -4.73
N ARG A 60 -5.03 -6.45 -5.52
CA ARG A 60 -6.19 -5.57 -5.71
C ARG A 60 -6.24 -4.95 -7.10
N LYS A 61 -7.46 -4.70 -7.55
CA LYS A 61 -7.73 -3.90 -8.74
C LYS A 61 -7.38 -2.44 -8.49
N LEU A 62 -6.75 -1.82 -9.47
CA LEU A 62 -6.67 -0.38 -9.63
C LEU A 62 -7.59 0.05 -10.78
N ASP A 63 -7.56 1.33 -11.13
CA ASP A 63 -8.31 1.81 -12.28
C ASP A 63 -7.74 1.23 -13.58
N PHE A 64 -8.53 1.33 -14.65
CA PHE A 64 -8.02 1.14 -16.01
C PHE A 64 -7.52 -0.27 -16.35
N GLY A 65 -7.96 -1.27 -15.59
CA GLY A 65 -7.57 -2.67 -15.79
C GLY A 65 -6.19 -3.02 -15.24
N TYR A 66 -5.59 -2.14 -14.44
CA TYR A 66 -4.35 -2.45 -13.73
C TYR A 66 -4.64 -3.13 -12.39
N GLU A 67 -3.68 -3.89 -11.90
CA GLU A 67 -3.68 -4.50 -10.58
C GLU A 67 -2.44 -4.06 -9.81
N HIS A 68 -2.58 -3.94 -8.48
CA HIS A 68 -1.46 -3.77 -7.57
C HIS A 68 -1.32 -5.03 -6.75
N HIS A 69 -0.14 -5.65 -6.82
CA HIS A 69 0.21 -6.76 -5.94
C HIS A 69 1.33 -6.35 -5.00
N ARG A 70 1.23 -6.78 -3.75
CA ARG A 70 2.24 -6.62 -2.72
C ARG A 70 2.58 -7.97 -2.13
N TYR A 71 3.87 -8.25 -2.02
CA TYR A 71 4.38 -9.50 -1.45
C TYR A 71 5.31 -9.26 -0.25
N ILE A 72 5.07 -10.13 0.71
CA ILE A 72 5.94 -10.79 1.68
C ILE A 72 7.22 -11.41 1.14
N LEU A 73 8.40 -10.82 1.20
CA LEU A 73 9.65 -11.59 1.05
C LEU A 73 10.31 -11.71 2.42
N LEU A 74 10.13 -12.86 3.08
CA LEU A 74 10.71 -13.16 4.38
C LEU A 74 11.98 -13.99 4.19
N PRO A 75 13.17 -13.40 4.32
CA PRO A 75 14.38 -14.19 4.44
C PRO A 75 14.44 -14.86 5.82
N VAL A 76 15.09 -16.03 5.90
CA VAL A 76 15.32 -16.76 7.17
C VAL A 76 16.11 -15.90 8.18
N SER A 77 16.97 -15.01 7.69
CA SER A 77 17.75 -14.04 8.47
C SER A 77 17.74 -12.68 7.75
N GLY A 78 17.68 -11.57 8.49
CA GLY A 78 17.71 -10.22 7.91
C GLY A 78 16.35 -9.49 7.94
N ASN A 79 16.28 -8.38 7.22
CA ASN A 79 15.10 -7.51 7.22
C ASN A 79 14.01 -8.03 6.28
N GLU A 80 12.76 -7.82 6.68
CA GLU A 80 11.58 -8.09 5.87
C GLU A 80 11.60 -7.25 4.58
N LEU A 81 11.45 -7.91 3.44
CA LEU A 81 11.40 -7.26 2.13
C LEU A 81 9.96 -7.11 1.68
N ARG A 82 9.68 -5.96 1.08
CA ARG A 82 8.41 -5.62 0.44
C ARG A 82 8.62 -5.48 -1.05
N LEU A 83 7.91 -6.32 -1.78
CA LEU A 83 7.80 -6.25 -3.23
C LEU A 83 6.45 -5.63 -3.58
N ASN A 84 6.44 -4.48 -4.24
CA ASN A 84 5.24 -3.84 -4.79
C ASN A 84 5.31 -3.90 -6.31
N ILE A 85 4.26 -4.36 -6.98
CA ILE A 85 4.22 -4.44 -8.44
C ILE A 85 2.91 -3.91 -9.00
N LEU A 86 3.03 -3.17 -10.10
CA LEU A 86 1.95 -2.77 -10.98
C LEU A 86 1.85 -3.79 -12.11
N VAL A 87 0.66 -4.34 -12.30
CA VAL A 87 0.40 -5.45 -13.21
C VAL A 87 -0.69 -5.08 -14.20
N LYS A 88 -0.56 -5.55 -15.44
CA LYS A 88 -1.63 -5.49 -16.45
C LYS A 88 -1.59 -6.76 -17.29
N ASN A 89 -2.70 -7.49 -17.37
CA ASN A 89 -2.78 -8.77 -18.08
C ASN A 89 -1.65 -9.74 -17.68
N ASP A 90 -1.43 -9.89 -16.37
CA ASP A 90 -0.34 -10.68 -15.75
C ASP A 90 1.10 -10.21 -16.01
N SER A 91 1.32 -9.24 -16.90
CA SER A 91 2.63 -8.62 -17.12
C SER A 91 2.99 -7.64 -16.01
N ILE A 92 4.23 -7.72 -15.52
CA ILE A 92 4.83 -6.75 -14.59
C ILE A 92 5.22 -5.50 -15.39
N ILE A 93 4.49 -4.42 -15.16
CA ILE A 93 4.71 -3.12 -15.80
C ILE A 93 5.74 -2.31 -15.03
N HIS A 94 5.59 -2.29 -13.71
CA HIS A 94 6.46 -1.54 -12.82
C HIS A 94 6.62 -2.32 -11.52
N GLY A 95 7.78 -2.21 -10.88
CA GLY A 95 8.04 -2.87 -9.62
C GLY A 95 9.07 -2.20 -8.73
N TRP A 96 8.77 -2.18 -7.43
CA TRP A 96 9.63 -1.67 -6.37
C TRP A 96 9.97 -2.77 -5.36
N LEU A 97 11.23 -2.80 -4.95
CA LEU A 97 11.71 -3.57 -3.82
C LEU A 97 12.11 -2.60 -2.69
N SER A 98 11.83 -2.96 -1.45
CA SER A 98 12.22 -2.15 -0.29
C SER A 98 12.38 -2.99 0.96
N TYR A 99 13.17 -2.51 1.92
CA TYR A 99 13.11 -3.01 3.29
C TYR A 99 11.91 -2.43 4.01
N PHE A 100 11.24 -3.24 4.81
CA PHE A 100 10.15 -2.81 5.67
C PHE A 100 10.47 -3.04 7.14
N ASN A 101 10.34 -1.98 7.93
CA ASN A 101 10.44 -2.07 9.37
C ASN A 101 9.04 -2.23 9.95
N SER A 102 8.68 -3.44 10.37
CA SER A 102 7.35 -3.76 10.91
C SER A 102 7.01 -3.00 12.20
N VAL A 103 8.01 -2.68 13.03
CA VAL A 103 7.84 -1.91 14.26
C VAL A 103 7.49 -0.46 13.98
N LYS A 104 8.24 0.18 13.07
CA LYS A 104 8.04 1.58 12.66
C LYS A 104 6.97 1.74 11.58
N LYS A 105 6.51 0.64 10.99
CA LYS A 105 5.57 0.57 9.85
C LYS A 105 6.01 1.47 8.69
N ARG A 106 7.28 1.35 8.30
CA ARG A 106 7.89 2.25 7.32
C ARG A 106 8.82 1.50 6.37
N HIS A 107 8.78 1.91 5.10
CA HIS A 107 9.71 1.47 4.07
C HIS A 107 11.04 2.23 4.14
N SER A 108 12.12 1.55 3.78
CA SER A 108 13.45 2.13 3.59
C SER A 108 14.15 1.46 2.42
N HIS A 109 15.14 2.14 1.84
CA HIS A 109 15.90 1.63 0.69
C HIS A 109 14.99 1.15 -0.45
N ILE A 110 14.10 2.04 -0.89
CA ILE A 110 13.16 1.77 -1.97
C ILE A 110 13.95 1.84 -3.28
N SER A 111 13.86 0.78 -4.08
CA SER A 111 14.52 0.72 -5.38
C SER A 111 13.61 0.11 -6.43
N GLU A 112 13.60 0.69 -7.63
CA GLU A 112 12.91 0.12 -8.78
C GLU A 112 13.71 -1.05 -9.33
N PHE A 113 13.03 -2.16 -9.58
CA PHE A 113 13.61 -3.28 -10.32
C PHE A 113 13.01 -3.40 -11.71
N LYS A 114 11.86 -2.79 -11.99
CA LYS A 114 11.28 -2.72 -13.33
C LYS A 114 10.49 -1.45 -13.47
N SER A 115 10.66 -0.78 -14.60
CA SER A 115 10.01 0.50 -14.87
C SER A 115 9.76 0.64 -16.35
N ASP A 116 8.49 0.85 -16.71
CA ASP A 116 8.08 1.39 -18.01
C ASP A 116 7.51 2.80 -17.76
N PRO A 117 8.36 3.85 -17.87
CA PRO A 117 7.95 5.21 -17.56
C PRO A 117 6.78 5.68 -18.41
N ILE A 118 6.71 5.26 -19.67
CA ILE A 118 5.65 5.68 -20.60
C ILE A 118 4.30 5.14 -20.11
N VAL A 119 4.26 3.88 -19.68
CA VAL A 119 3.02 3.27 -19.18
C VAL A 119 2.60 3.87 -17.83
N VAL A 120 3.55 4.18 -16.95
CA VAL A 120 3.25 4.85 -15.67
C VAL A 120 2.72 6.27 -15.90
N GLU A 121 3.34 7.03 -16.79
CA GLU A 121 2.88 8.36 -17.17
C GLU A 121 1.47 8.34 -17.79
N ASP A 122 1.17 7.38 -18.68
CA ASP A 122 -0.17 7.18 -19.23
C ASP A 122 -1.19 6.90 -18.12
N TYR A 123 -0.87 6.01 -17.18
CA TYR A 123 -1.75 5.72 -16.04
C TYR A 123 -2.06 7.00 -15.24
N VAL A 124 -1.03 7.76 -14.86
CA VAL A 124 -1.15 9.01 -14.11
C VAL A 124 -1.97 10.04 -14.88
N HIS A 125 -1.72 10.18 -16.19
CA HIS A 125 -2.47 11.09 -17.05
C HIS A 125 -3.97 10.74 -17.08
N ARG A 126 -4.29 9.46 -17.31
CA ARG A 126 -5.67 8.97 -17.35
C ARG A 126 -6.38 9.12 -16.01
N HIS A 127 -5.67 8.86 -14.91
CA HIS A 127 -6.19 9.08 -13.56
C HIS A 127 -6.53 10.56 -13.36
N ASN A 128 -5.60 11.46 -13.63
CA ASN A 128 -5.82 12.89 -13.50
C ASN A 128 -6.99 13.39 -14.37
N LYS A 129 -7.11 12.87 -15.60
CA LYS A 129 -8.24 13.17 -16.48
C LYS A 129 -9.56 12.69 -15.90
N PHE A 130 -9.61 11.46 -15.37
CA PHE A 130 -10.84 10.88 -14.82
C PHE A 130 -11.27 11.55 -13.52
N TYR A 131 -10.34 11.78 -12.58
CA TYR A 131 -10.63 12.33 -11.24
C TYR A 131 -10.53 13.86 -11.17
N LYS A 132 -10.15 14.53 -12.28
CA LYS A 132 -9.88 15.97 -12.34
C LYS A 132 -8.83 16.40 -11.30
N SER A 133 -7.79 15.57 -11.13
CA SER A 133 -6.68 15.81 -10.19
C SER A 133 -5.42 16.34 -10.89
N LYS A 134 -4.40 16.69 -10.11
CA LYS A 134 -3.09 17.16 -10.59
C LYS A 134 -1.93 16.42 -9.91
N LEU A 135 -2.12 15.12 -9.64
CA LEU A 135 -1.13 14.29 -8.96
C LEU A 135 -0.01 13.88 -9.94
N GLY A 136 1.22 13.79 -9.47
CA GLY A 136 2.37 13.40 -10.27
C GLY A 136 2.68 11.90 -10.21
N VAL A 137 3.70 11.49 -10.96
CA VAL A 137 4.28 10.12 -10.87
C VAL A 137 4.79 9.84 -9.47
N ILE A 138 5.45 10.81 -8.81
CA ILE A 138 5.94 10.65 -7.44
C ILE A 138 4.78 10.34 -6.48
N ASP A 139 3.66 11.07 -6.56
CA ASP A 139 2.46 10.79 -5.75
C ASP A 139 1.94 9.37 -6.00
N PHE A 140 1.95 8.91 -7.24
CA PHE A 140 1.56 7.54 -7.59
C PHE A 140 2.45 6.51 -6.92
N GLN A 141 3.77 6.66 -7.04
CA GLN A 141 4.75 5.76 -6.45
C GLN A 141 4.63 5.71 -4.93
N GLU A 142 4.63 6.87 -4.27
CA GLU A 142 4.52 6.96 -2.82
C GLU A 142 3.24 6.31 -2.32
N GLN A 143 2.10 6.56 -2.96
CA GLN A 143 0.81 6.04 -2.52
C GLN A 143 0.61 4.54 -2.79
N LEU A 144 1.29 3.97 -3.78
CA LEU A 144 1.28 2.52 -4.02
C LEU A 144 2.22 1.78 -3.08
N ILE A 145 3.37 2.38 -2.73
CA ILE A 145 4.35 1.76 -1.84
C ILE A 145 3.90 1.85 -0.39
N GLU A 146 3.39 3.01 0.03
CA GLU A 146 2.94 3.23 1.40
C GLU A 146 1.83 2.24 1.80
N GLU A 147 1.92 1.70 3.01
CA GLU A 147 0.95 0.74 3.54
C GLU A 147 -0.12 1.44 4.37
N TYR A 148 -0.94 2.28 3.72
CA TYR A 148 -2.09 2.86 4.39
C TYR A 148 -3.01 1.75 4.93
N LEU A 149 -3.69 2.07 6.03
CA LEU A 149 -4.59 1.15 6.71
C LEU A 149 -5.91 1.87 6.95
N VAL A 150 -7.02 1.28 6.49
CA VAL A 150 -8.37 1.73 6.82
C VAL A 150 -8.85 0.93 8.03
N GLY A 151 -9.15 1.58 9.14
CA GLY A 151 -9.25 0.81 10.37
C GLY A 151 -9.89 1.49 11.55
N PHE A 152 -10.99 0.88 12.00
CA PHE A 152 -11.65 1.11 13.28
C PHE A 152 -11.57 -0.21 14.06
N GLY A 153 -11.04 -0.18 15.27
CA GLY A 153 -10.85 -1.38 16.08
C GLY A 153 -9.65 -2.24 15.65
N CYS A 154 -8.51 -1.59 15.40
CA CYS A 154 -7.23 -2.24 15.16
C CYS A 154 -6.58 -2.74 16.46
N GLY A 155 -5.52 -3.54 16.31
CA GLY A 155 -4.68 -4.00 17.41
C GLY A 155 -5.32 -5.12 18.21
N TYR A 156 -4.54 -5.73 19.10
CA TYR A 156 -4.95 -6.91 19.88
C TYR A 156 -6.23 -6.70 20.70
N THR A 157 -6.47 -5.46 21.12
CA THR A 157 -7.68 -5.11 21.90
C THR A 157 -8.89 -4.83 21.02
N GLY A 158 -8.72 -4.73 19.70
CA GLY A 158 -9.76 -4.33 18.76
C GLY A 158 -10.30 -2.92 19.00
N ARG A 159 -9.51 -2.03 19.61
CA ARG A 159 -9.93 -0.66 19.99
C ARG A 159 -9.16 0.45 19.30
N ASP A 160 -8.02 0.14 18.67
CA ASP A 160 -7.21 1.16 18.07
C ASP A 160 -7.84 1.67 16.77
N THR A 161 -7.48 2.89 16.37
CA THR A 161 -7.89 3.45 15.08
C THR A 161 -6.62 3.80 14.33
N SER A 162 -6.53 3.43 13.06
CA SER A 162 -5.31 3.70 12.29
C SER A 162 -5.05 5.21 12.21
N PRO A 163 -3.78 5.66 12.13
CA PRO A 163 -3.45 7.08 12.06
C PRO A 163 -4.21 7.83 10.95
N LYS A 164 -4.27 7.27 9.74
CA LYS A 164 -5.00 7.87 8.62
C LYS A 164 -6.51 7.89 8.82
N THR A 165 -7.07 6.89 9.48
CA THR A 165 -8.50 6.91 9.84
C THR A 165 -8.79 8.01 10.87
N LYS A 166 -7.96 8.14 11.92
CA LYS A 166 -8.06 9.23 12.91
C LYS A 166 -7.97 10.61 12.26
N GLU A 167 -7.05 10.78 11.32
CA GLU A 167 -6.89 12.03 10.55
C GLU A 167 -8.17 12.36 9.77
N SER A 168 -8.71 11.39 9.00
CA SER A 168 -9.96 11.57 8.25
C SER A 168 -11.16 11.90 9.16
N MET A 169 -11.28 11.24 10.32
CA MET A 169 -12.30 11.56 11.33
C MET A 169 -12.18 13.01 11.84
N GLY A 170 -10.97 13.49 12.05
CA GLY A 170 -10.71 14.88 12.40
C GLY A 170 -11.23 15.85 11.34
N TRP A 171 -11.02 15.53 10.05
CA TRP A 171 -11.53 16.33 8.95
C TRP A 171 -13.05 16.32 8.84
N VAL A 172 -13.71 15.19 9.12
CA VAL A 172 -15.18 15.12 9.19
C VAL A 172 -15.71 16.03 10.29
N LYS A 173 -15.17 15.92 11.51
CA LYS A 173 -15.57 16.76 12.65
C LYS A 173 -15.41 18.26 12.34
N GLN A 174 -14.32 18.61 11.66
CA GLN A 174 -14.02 19.99 11.23
C GLN A 174 -14.68 20.36 9.89
N ARG A 175 -15.49 19.48 9.29
CA ARG A 175 -16.14 19.64 7.98
C ARG A 175 -15.17 20.05 6.85
N LYS A 176 -13.91 19.60 6.90
CA LYS A 176 -12.85 19.90 5.91
C LYS A 176 -13.03 19.08 4.61
N LYS A 177 -14.08 19.39 3.85
CA LYS A 177 -14.43 18.69 2.59
C LYS A 177 -13.28 18.63 1.58
N HIS A 178 -12.48 19.69 1.47
CA HIS A 178 -11.36 19.73 0.52
C HIS A 178 -10.29 18.66 0.82
N LYS A 179 -10.02 18.36 2.11
CA LYS A 179 -9.08 17.28 2.48
C LYS A 179 -9.64 15.91 2.16
N LEU A 180 -10.93 15.71 2.44
CA LEU A 180 -11.63 14.46 2.11
C LEU A 180 -11.71 14.24 0.59
N ASN A 181 -11.89 15.31 -0.19
CA ASN A 181 -11.81 15.25 -1.65
C ASN A 181 -10.40 14.90 -2.14
N GLY A 182 -9.36 15.44 -1.50
CA GLY A 182 -7.96 15.07 -1.80
C GLY A 182 -7.73 13.57 -1.63
N ASN A 183 -8.29 12.98 -0.57
CA ASN A 183 -8.30 11.53 -0.38
C ASN A 183 -9.14 10.80 -1.43
N LEU A 184 -10.32 11.32 -1.79
CA LEU A 184 -11.22 10.67 -2.75
C LEU A 184 -10.59 10.49 -4.14
N ILE A 185 -9.69 11.40 -4.53
CA ILE A 185 -9.04 11.41 -5.85
C ILE A 185 -7.62 10.84 -5.84
N SER A 186 -7.18 10.24 -4.72
CA SER A 186 -5.85 9.65 -4.59
C SER A 186 -5.69 8.39 -5.44
N PHE A 187 -4.46 7.92 -5.66
CA PHE A 187 -4.17 6.63 -6.27
C PHE A 187 -4.40 5.45 -5.34
N SER A 188 -4.20 5.64 -4.02
CA SER A 188 -4.41 4.59 -3.02
C SER A 188 -5.91 4.29 -2.81
N PRO A 189 -6.36 3.03 -2.98
CA PRO A 189 -7.70 2.60 -2.62
C PRO A 189 -8.08 2.85 -1.15
N GLU A 190 -7.15 2.78 -0.20
CA GLU A 190 -7.40 3.07 1.21
C GLU A 190 -7.72 4.55 1.45
N LEU A 191 -6.92 5.44 0.86
CA LEU A 191 -7.17 6.87 0.94
C LEU A 191 -8.49 7.23 0.26
N GLN A 192 -8.76 6.68 -0.93
CA GLN A 192 -10.04 6.82 -1.63
C GLN A 192 -11.22 6.37 -0.73
N THR A 193 -11.05 5.26 -0.01
CA THR A 193 -12.06 4.75 0.92
C THR A 193 -12.32 5.72 2.06
N LEU A 194 -11.27 6.23 2.70
CA LEU A 194 -11.39 7.21 3.78
C LEU A 194 -12.02 8.52 3.31
N GLY A 195 -11.70 8.97 2.09
CA GLY A 195 -12.32 10.12 1.45
C GLY A 195 -13.81 9.93 1.22
N ALA A 196 -14.19 8.80 0.60
CA ALA A 196 -15.57 8.45 0.33
C ALA A 196 -16.40 8.37 1.61
N MET A 197 -15.95 7.59 2.60
CA MET A 197 -16.61 7.44 3.90
C MET A 197 -16.80 8.78 4.60
N GLY A 198 -15.75 9.60 4.65
CA GLY A 198 -15.82 10.90 5.30
C GLY A 198 -16.78 11.85 4.59
N LEU A 199 -16.81 11.86 3.26
CA LEU A 199 -17.75 12.71 2.51
C LEU A 199 -19.21 12.25 2.68
N MET A 200 -19.46 10.94 2.64
CA MET A 200 -20.78 10.35 2.89
C MET A 200 -21.29 10.72 4.29
N SER A 201 -20.41 10.70 5.30
CA SER A 201 -20.76 11.08 6.69
C SER A 201 -21.20 12.54 6.84
N LEU A 202 -20.85 13.42 5.88
CA LEU A 202 -21.26 14.82 5.89
C LEU A 202 -22.62 15.07 5.21
N ASN A 203 -23.26 14.03 4.65
CA ASN A 203 -24.57 14.02 3.98
C ASN A 203 -24.78 15.17 2.96
N LYS A 204 -23.72 15.53 2.22
CA LYS A 204 -23.71 16.62 1.24
C LYS A 204 -22.74 16.31 0.09
N LEU A 205 -22.98 15.21 -0.61
CA LEU A 205 -22.24 14.83 -1.82
C LEU A 205 -22.74 15.63 -3.02
N ASN A 206 -21.83 16.11 -3.86
CA ASN A 206 -22.17 16.64 -5.18
C ASN A 206 -22.09 15.53 -6.25
N ASP A 207 -22.52 15.85 -7.47
CA ASP A 207 -22.60 14.87 -8.56
C ASP A 207 -21.25 14.25 -8.92
N GLU A 208 -20.19 15.05 -8.87
CA GLU A 208 -18.83 14.57 -9.13
C GLU A 208 -18.36 13.57 -8.06
N GLN A 209 -18.59 13.87 -6.78
CA GLN A 209 -18.28 12.97 -5.68
C GLN A 209 -19.10 11.69 -5.77
N ASN A 210 -20.39 11.79 -6.10
CA ASN A 210 -21.25 10.62 -6.32
C ASN A 210 -20.72 9.76 -7.47
N ARG A 211 -20.38 10.36 -8.62
CA ARG A 211 -19.82 9.67 -9.77
C ARG A 211 -18.54 8.90 -9.41
N ILE A 212 -17.62 9.55 -8.69
CA ILE A 212 -16.38 8.92 -8.25
C ILE A 212 -16.67 7.77 -7.27
N ILE A 213 -17.51 7.99 -6.25
CA ILE A 213 -17.83 6.94 -5.27
C ILE A 213 -18.50 5.73 -5.94
N GLN A 214 -19.40 5.95 -6.91
CA GLN A 214 -20.03 4.87 -7.66
C GLN A 214 -19.00 4.09 -8.51
N HIS A 215 -18.07 4.79 -9.15
CA HIS A 215 -16.95 4.14 -9.85
C HIS A 215 -16.11 3.27 -8.90
N LEU A 216 -15.80 3.78 -7.71
CA LEU A 216 -15.06 3.02 -6.70
C LEU A 216 -15.84 1.80 -6.20
N LEU A 217 -17.17 1.91 -6.03
CA LEU A 217 -18.06 0.78 -5.71
C LEU A 217 -18.08 -0.28 -6.81
N GLN A 218 -18.07 0.12 -8.07
CA GLN A 218 -18.04 -0.81 -9.21
C GLN A 218 -16.67 -1.51 -9.33
N ARG A 219 -15.58 -0.77 -9.15
CA ARG A 219 -14.22 -1.33 -9.15
C ARG A 219 -14.03 -2.32 -7.99
N ASN A 220 -14.63 -2.01 -6.85
CA ASN A 220 -14.66 -2.82 -5.63
C ASN A 220 -13.29 -3.39 -5.22
N SER A 221 -12.26 -2.53 -5.19
CA SER A 221 -10.90 -2.95 -4.84
C SER A 221 -10.84 -3.53 -3.43
N VAL A 222 -9.96 -4.52 -3.26
CA VAL A 222 -9.50 -4.91 -1.93
C VAL A 222 -8.67 -3.77 -1.34
N ILE A 223 -8.95 -3.44 -0.08
CA ILE A 223 -8.24 -2.46 0.72
C ILE A 223 -7.55 -3.14 1.90
N ASN A 224 -6.40 -2.61 2.29
CA ASN A 224 -5.74 -3.02 3.51
C ASN A 224 -6.51 -2.45 4.70
N SER A 225 -7.17 -3.34 5.45
CA SER A 225 -8.04 -2.95 6.53
C SER A 225 -7.69 -3.65 7.83
N CYS A 226 -7.88 -2.98 8.97
CA CYS A 226 -7.77 -3.65 10.25
C CYS A 226 -9.15 -4.15 10.71
N LEU A 227 -9.19 -5.42 11.13
CA LEU A 227 -10.32 -6.08 11.77
C LEU A 227 -9.74 -6.98 12.86
N ALA A 228 -9.62 -6.45 14.07
CA ALA A 228 -9.22 -7.18 15.28
C ALA A 228 -7.82 -7.85 15.31
N ASP A 229 -7.02 -7.76 14.25
CA ASP A 229 -5.69 -8.41 14.19
C ASP A 229 -4.52 -7.47 13.86
N ILE A 230 -3.30 -7.94 14.12
CA ILE A 230 -2.03 -7.20 13.94
C ILE A 230 -1.68 -7.07 12.45
N TYR A 231 -2.10 -8.05 11.65
CA TYR A 231 -1.98 -8.10 10.20
C TYR A 231 -3.35 -7.73 9.61
N GLY A 232 -3.42 -6.63 8.87
CA GLY A 232 -4.68 -6.22 8.25
C GLY A 232 -5.26 -7.35 7.39
N MET A 233 -6.58 -7.54 7.46
CA MET A 233 -7.28 -8.42 6.54
C MET A 233 -7.77 -7.61 5.34
N GLY A 234 -7.52 -8.14 4.15
CA GLY A 234 -8.09 -7.60 2.93
C GLY A 234 -9.61 -7.69 2.98
N GLU A 235 -10.27 -6.55 2.85
CA GLU A 235 -11.72 -6.50 2.61
C GLU A 235 -11.94 -5.62 1.37
N THR A 236 -13.10 -5.74 0.76
CA THR A 236 -13.45 -4.90 -0.39
C THR A 236 -14.02 -3.55 0.03
N PHE A 237 -13.90 -2.56 -0.85
CA PHE A 237 -14.49 -1.23 -0.63
C PHE A 237 -15.99 -1.31 -0.28
N SER A 238 -16.77 -2.11 -1.01
CA SER A 238 -18.19 -2.29 -0.75
C SER A 238 -18.48 -2.93 0.60
N GLU A 239 -17.71 -3.95 1.01
CA GLU A 239 -17.85 -4.56 2.34
C GLU A 239 -17.61 -3.52 3.45
N ARG A 240 -16.56 -2.70 3.30
CA ARG A 240 -16.28 -1.63 4.26
C ARG A 240 -17.40 -0.61 4.31
N ILE A 241 -17.89 -0.13 3.17
CA ILE A 241 -19.01 0.83 3.12
C ILE A 241 -20.28 0.23 3.74
N ASN A 242 -20.60 -1.03 3.46
CA ASN A 242 -21.80 -1.70 3.99
C ASN A 242 -21.72 -1.94 5.50
N ARG A 243 -20.56 -2.40 6.02
CA ARG A 243 -20.37 -2.57 7.48
C ARG A 243 -20.57 -1.26 8.22
N ASN A 244 -20.16 -0.15 7.61
CA ASN A 244 -20.28 1.19 8.17
C ASN A 244 -21.71 1.76 8.16
N ASN A 245 -22.54 1.37 7.19
CA ASN A 245 -23.96 1.75 7.15
C ASN A 245 -24.77 1.10 8.30
N ASN A 246 -24.30 0.00 8.87
CA ASN A 246 -24.89 -0.64 10.04
C ASN A 246 -24.38 -0.01 11.35
N LYS A 247 -25.09 1.02 11.83
CA LYS A 247 -24.95 1.72 13.14
C LYS A 247 -23.62 2.43 13.46
N THR A 248 -22.46 1.97 12.98
CA THR A 248 -21.16 2.43 13.51
C THR A 248 -20.75 3.83 13.03
N LEU A 249 -21.14 4.29 11.83
CA LEU A 249 -20.82 5.66 11.37
C LEU A 249 -21.51 6.75 12.17
N LYS A 250 -22.77 6.56 12.57
CA LYS A 250 -23.50 7.54 13.41
C LYS A 250 -22.75 7.76 14.73
N THR A 251 -22.24 6.68 15.32
CA THR A 251 -21.54 6.70 16.60
C THR A 251 -20.06 7.10 16.48
N LEU A 252 -19.34 6.67 15.43
CA LEU A 252 -17.90 6.94 15.26
C LEU A 252 -17.62 8.34 14.70
N PHE A 253 -18.50 8.87 13.84
CA PHE A 253 -18.36 10.21 13.28
C PHE A 253 -19.23 11.25 13.98
N ASN A 254 -19.93 10.88 15.07
CA ASN A 254 -20.84 11.77 15.81
C ASN A 254 -21.77 12.57 14.89
N ILE A 255 -22.41 11.88 13.93
CA ILE A 255 -23.46 12.48 13.12
C ILE A 255 -24.72 12.45 14.00
N LYS A 256 -24.97 13.55 14.72
CA LYS A 256 -26.30 13.83 15.29
C LYS A 256 -27.30 14.10 14.18
#